data_AF-A0A3D0VG67-F1
#
_entry.id   AF-A0A3D0VG67-F1
#
_cell.length_a   1.000
_cell.length_b   1.000
_cell.length_c   1.000
_cell.angle_alpha   90.00
_cell.angle_beta   90.00
_cell.angle_gamma   90.00
#
_symmetry.space_group_name_H-M   'P 1'
#
loop_
_entity.id
_entity.type
_entity.pdbx_description
1 polymer ?
#
loop_
_entity_poly.entity_id
_entity_poly.type
_entity_poly.pdbx_seq_one_letter_code
_entity_poly.pdbx_strand_id
1 'polypeptide(L)'
;VAAVSGTSPDGVSGKPDLLKPNAEELSELAAAAGFATASTADELEADPEAAAAAAAAVVRSGVGAVLATLGSKGAVLVTADGAWLATHPPVAAVSTVGAGDSSLAGYLLAHGQGAAPADCLRQAVAHGAAAASLPGSTVPAVHQTTPDAVTITALRKD
;
A
#
# COMPACT_ATOMS: atom_id res chain seq x y z
N VAL A 1 -9.32 7.57 -0.04
CA VAL A 1 -8.05 7.10 0.55
C VAL A 1 -8.24 6.77 2.02
N ALA A 2 -7.73 5.62 2.49
CA ALA A 2 -7.68 5.30 3.92
C ALA A 2 -6.44 5.92 4.57
N ALA A 3 -6.57 6.47 5.78
CA ALA A 3 -5.52 7.18 6.49
C ALA A 3 -5.41 6.72 7.95
N VAL A 4 -4.19 6.59 8.47
CA VAL A 4 -3.92 6.25 9.88
C VAL A 4 -2.99 7.29 10.48
N SER A 5 -3.34 7.78 11.66
CA SER A 5 -2.52 8.71 12.45
C SER A 5 -2.28 8.11 13.84
N GLY A 6 -1.03 8.14 14.30
CA GLY A 6 -0.61 7.82 15.65
C GLY A 6 -0.76 9.02 16.58
N THR A 7 -0.73 8.77 17.88
CA THR A 7 -0.70 9.81 18.90
C THR A 7 0.74 10.28 19.09
N SER A 8 1.18 11.27 18.30
CA SER A 8 2.47 11.93 18.53
C SER A 8 2.37 12.85 19.76
N PRO A 9 3.31 12.81 20.72
CA PRO A 9 3.24 13.57 21.98
C PRO A 9 3.28 15.09 21.79
N ASP A 10 3.76 15.57 20.63
CA ASP A 10 3.96 16.99 20.36
C ASP A 10 2.89 17.63 19.47
N GLY A 11 1.84 16.91 19.04
CA GLY A 11 0.64 17.49 18.42
C GLY A 11 0.82 18.38 17.17
N VAL A 12 2.01 18.43 16.56
CA VAL A 12 2.34 19.36 15.47
C VAL A 12 2.79 18.58 14.23
N SER A 13 1.83 17.94 13.57
CA SER A 13 1.72 17.83 12.11
C SER A 13 0.40 17.12 11.82
N GLY A 14 -0.57 17.81 11.24
CA GLY A 14 -1.90 17.25 10.95
C GLY A 14 -1.94 16.23 9.80
N LYS A 15 -0.79 15.69 9.39
CA LYS A 15 -0.66 14.73 8.28
C LYS A 15 -0.72 13.29 8.83
N PRO A 16 -1.33 12.35 8.09
CA PRO A 16 -1.35 10.94 8.48
C PRO A 16 0.04 10.30 8.48
N ASP A 17 0.25 9.31 9.36
CA ASP A 17 1.46 8.47 9.36
C ASP A 17 1.43 7.44 8.24
N LEU A 18 0.25 7.03 7.80
CA LEU A 18 0.07 6.09 6.70
C LEU A 18 -1.13 6.50 5.84
N LEU A 19 -0.93 6.48 4.53
CA LEU A 19 -2.02 6.51 3.55
C LEU A 19 -2.05 5.19 2.76
N LYS A 20 -3.24 4.69 2.46
CA LYS A 20 -3.43 3.54 1.57
C LYS A 20 -4.29 3.87 0.34
N PRO A 21 -3.75 4.60 -0.65
CA PRO A 21 -4.47 4.86 -1.88
C PRO A 21 -4.55 3.60 -2.78
N ASN A 22 -5.54 3.53 -3.66
CA ASN A 22 -5.42 2.76 -4.91
C ASN A 22 -4.71 3.60 -5.99
N ALA A 23 -4.61 3.11 -7.22
CA ALA A 23 -3.91 3.82 -8.29
C ALA A 23 -4.57 5.15 -8.68
N GLU A 24 -5.91 5.19 -8.72
CA GLU A 24 -6.68 6.41 -8.97
C GLU A 24 -6.43 7.47 -7.88
N GLU A 25 -6.61 7.08 -6.62
CA GLU A 25 -6.40 7.97 -5.48
C GLU A 25 -4.93 8.42 -5.38
N LEU A 26 -3.97 7.55 -5.76
CA LEU A 26 -2.55 7.89 -5.76
C LEU A 26 -2.24 8.98 -6.78
N SER A 27 -2.80 8.87 -7.99
CA SER A 27 -2.63 9.89 -9.04
C SER A 27 -3.13 11.26 -8.56
N GLU A 28 -4.32 11.31 -7.96
CA GLU A 28 -4.89 12.54 -7.40
C GLU A 28 -4.05 13.13 -6.27
N LEU A 29 -3.59 12.29 -5.33
CA LEU A 29 -2.76 12.72 -4.21
C LEU A 29 -1.40 13.23 -4.66
N ALA A 30 -0.78 12.56 -5.63
CA ALA A 30 0.51 12.97 -6.18
C ALA A 30 0.38 14.32 -6.91
N ALA A 31 -0.67 14.51 -7.71
CA ALA A 31 -0.97 15.79 -8.34
C ALA A 31 -1.17 16.91 -7.31
N ALA A 32 -1.94 16.64 -6.24
CA ALA A 32 -2.13 17.58 -5.13
C ALA A 32 -0.82 17.88 -4.36
N ALA A 33 0.13 16.95 -4.35
CA ALA A 33 1.48 17.13 -3.80
C ALA A 33 2.44 17.86 -4.75
N GLY A 34 1.97 18.33 -5.91
CA GLY A 34 2.78 19.05 -6.90
C GLY A 34 3.63 18.15 -7.78
N PHE A 35 3.34 16.85 -7.85
CA PHE A 35 4.03 15.93 -8.75
C PHE A 35 3.50 16.16 -10.18
N ALA A 36 4.34 16.75 -11.02
CA ALA A 36 3.95 17.27 -12.33
C ALA A 36 3.81 16.19 -13.43
N THR A 37 4.17 14.94 -13.17
CA THR A 37 3.96 13.87 -14.14
C THR A 37 2.51 13.42 -14.07
N ALA A 38 1.75 13.71 -15.12
CA ALA A 38 0.38 13.24 -15.28
C ALA A 38 0.38 11.74 -15.62
N SER A 39 0.65 10.90 -14.62
CA SER A 39 0.48 9.45 -14.74
C SER A 39 -0.97 9.11 -14.42
N THR A 40 -1.65 8.49 -15.38
CA THR A 40 -2.99 7.93 -15.22
C THR A 40 -2.97 6.74 -14.26
N ALA A 41 -4.13 6.37 -13.70
CA ALA A 41 -4.24 5.21 -12.82
C ALA A 41 -3.72 3.93 -13.51
N ASP A 42 -4.07 3.70 -14.78
CA ASP A 42 -3.62 2.55 -15.55
C ASP A 42 -2.09 2.51 -15.73
N GLU A 43 -1.46 3.67 -15.93
CA GLU A 43 0.01 3.77 -16.00
C GLU A 43 0.66 3.46 -14.65
N LEU A 44 0.08 3.96 -13.54
CA LEU A 44 0.56 3.65 -12.20
C LEU A 44 0.37 2.17 -11.84
N GLU A 45 -0.71 1.53 -12.27
CA GLU A 45 -0.88 0.08 -12.10
C GLU A 45 0.11 -0.73 -12.93
N ALA A 46 0.43 -0.27 -14.14
CA ALA A 46 1.32 -0.97 -15.07
C ALA A 46 2.81 -0.78 -14.74
N ASP A 47 3.20 0.34 -14.14
CA ASP A 47 4.58 0.70 -13.83
C ASP A 47 4.79 0.94 -12.32
N PRO A 48 5.35 -0.03 -11.59
CA PRO A 48 5.58 0.10 -10.16
C PRO A 48 6.62 1.17 -9.80
N GLU A 49 7.55 1.52 -10.70
CA GLU A 49 8.50 2.60 -10.46
C GLU A 49 7.79 3.96 -10.55
N ALA A 50 6.87 4.12 -11.51
CA ALA A 50 6.02 5.31 -11.59
C ALA A 50 5.12 5.45 -10.36
N ALA A 51 4.52 4.35 -9.90
CA ALA A 51 3.75 4.33 -8.65
C ALA A 51 4.59 4.71 -7.43
N ALA A 52 5.83 4.19 -7.35
CA ALA A 52 6.75 4.54 -6.26
C ALA A 52 7.14 6.02 -6.30
N ALA A 53 7.40 6.61 -7.48
CA ALA A 53 7.73 8.02 -7.63
C ALA A 53 6.55 8.93 -7.22
N ALA A 54 5.33 8.59 -7.63
CA ALA A 54 4.11 9.29 -7.22
C ALA A 54 3.89 9.21 -5.70
N ALA A 55 4.05 8.02 -5.11
CA ALA A 55 3.95 7.81 -3.67
C ALA A 55 5.04 8.58 -2.89
N ALA A 56 6.26 8.65 -3.43
CA ALA A 56 7.36 9.43 -2.85
C ALA A 56 7.04 10.93 -2.80
N ALA A 57 6.36 11.48 -3.81
CA ALA A 57 5.90 12.87 -3.77
C ALA A 57 4.91 13.13 -2.63
N VAL A 58 3.99 12.19 -2.38
CA VAL A 58 3.04 12.28 -1.27
C VAL A 58 3.76 12.18 0.09
N VAL A 59 4.73 11.27 0.23
CA VAL A 59 5.58 11.16 1.44
C VAL A 59 6.35 12.46 1.69
N ARG A 60 6.96 13.05 0.65
CA ARG A 60 7.67 14.35 0.75
C ARG A 60 6.76 15.50 1.18
N SER A 61 5.45 15.37 0.99
CA SER A 61 4.48 16.37 1.48
C SER A 61 4.24 16.28 3.00
N GLY A 62 4.85 15.34 3.71
CA GLY A 62 4.77 15.17 5.16
C GLY A 62 3.95 13.98 5.66
N VAL A 63 3.60 13.04 4.77
CA VAL A 63 2.96 11.76 5.15
C VAL A 63 4.06 10.76 5.53
N GLY A 64 3.87 10.00 6.61
CA GLY A 64 4.90 9.06 7.09
C GLY A 64 5.22 7.93 6.08
N ALA A 65 4.18 7.31 5.52
CA ALA A 65 4.28 6.24 4.54
C ALA A 65 3.07 6.21 3.59
N VAL A 66 3.28 5.68 2.39
CA VAL A 66 2.21 5.43 1.41
C VAL A 66 2.27 3.97 0.98
N LEU A 67 1.19 3.23 1.27
CA LEU A 67 0.93 1.88 0.82
C LEU A 67 -0.05 1.92 -0.36
N ALA A 68 0.45 2.04 -1.59
CA ALA A 68 -0.42 2.13 -2.76
C ALA A 68 -0.72 0.74 -3.33
N THR A 69 -2.00 0.39 -3.43
CA THR A 69 -2.45 -0.87 -4.03
C THR A 69 -2.65 -0.72 -5.54
N LEU A 70 -2.12 -1.66 -6.32
CA LEU A 70 -2.10 -1.67 -7.79
C LEU A 70 -2.93 -2.84 -8.34
N GLY A 71 -4.09 -3.09 -7.72
CA GLY A 71 -4.98 -4.20 -8.06
C GLY A 71 -4.26 -5.56 -8.05
N SER A 72 -4.41 -6.31 -9.16
CA SER A 72 -3.78 -7.63 -9.33
C SER A 72 -2.25 -7.59 -9.45
N LYS A 73 -1.66 -6.41 -9.64
CA LYS A 73 -0.21 -6.22 -9.74
C LYS A 73 0.47 -6.13 -8.38
N GLY A 74 -0.30 -6.09 -7.29
CA GLY A 74 0.20 -6.08 -5.93
C GLY A 74 0.13 -4.70 -5.29
N ALA A 75 1.20 -4.28 -4.61
CA ALA A 75 1.27 -2.97 -3.96
C ALA A 75 2.69 -2.45 -3.85
N VAL A 76 2.84 -1.13 -3.84
CA VAL A 76 4.09 -0.45 -3.48
C VAL A 76 3.98 0.16 -2.09
N LEU A 77 5.05 0.08 -1.31
CA LEU A 77 5.22 0.81 -0.07
C LEU A 77 6.37 1.81 -0.23
N VAL A 78 6.09 3.07 0.06
CA VAL A 78 7.12 4.11 0.11
C VAL A 78 7.13 4.76 1.50
N THR A 79 8.33 4.93 2.03
CA THR A 79 8.59 5.56 3.34
C THR A 79 9.71 6.60 3.19
N ALA A 80 10.04 7.28 4.28
CA ALA A 80 11.23 8.13 4.35
C ALA A 80 12.54 7.35 4.14
N ASP A 81 12.57 6.02 4.24
CA ASP A 81 13.80 5.23 4.19
C ASP A 81 13.96 4.42 2.90
N GLY A 82 12.86 4.06 2.24
CA GLY A 82 12.90 3.18 1.08
C GLY A 82 11.59 3.06 0.32
N ALA A 83 11.67 2.38 -0.82
CA ALA A 83 10.55 2.02 -1.67
C ALA A 83 10.62 0.52 -2.02
N TRP A 84 9.50 -0.17 -1.96
CA TRP A 84 9.41 -1.61 -2.24
C TRP A 84 8.14 -1.94 -3.01
N LEU A 85 8.21 -2.93 -3.89
CA LEU A 85 7.10 -3.59 -4.54
C LEU A 85 6.86 -4.95 -3.89
N ALA A 86 5.60 -5.29 -3.67
CA ALA A 86 5.16 -6.63 -3.33
C ALA A 86 4.21 -7.17 -4.38
N THR A 87 4.49 -8.38 -4.86
CA THR A 87 3.62 -9.11 -5.78
C THR A 87 3.22 -10.45 -5.18
N HIS A 88 2.01 -10.91 -5.51
CA HIS A 88 1.50 -12.22 -5.11
C HIS A 88 1.18 -13.03 -6.36
N PRO A 89 1.36 -14.36 -6.36
CA PRO A 89 0.85 -15.22 -7.42
C PRO A 89 -0.64 -14.94 -7.70
N PRO A 90 -1.10 -15.04 -8.95
CA PRO A 90 -2.50 -14.80 -9.28
C PRO A 90 -3.44 -15.67 -8.43
N VAL A 91 -4.44 -15.02 -7.85
CA VAL A 91 -5.51 -15.69 -7.10
C VAL A 91 -6.80 -15.68 -7.91
N ALA A 92 -7.68 -16.65 -7.68
CA ALA A 92 -9.03 -16.60 -8.21
C ALA A 92 -9.82 -15.53 -7.44
N ALA A 93 -9.97 -14.35 -8.05
CA ALA A 93 -10.71 -13.25 -7.45
C ALA A 93 -12.21 -13.56 -7.46
N VAL A 94 -12.82 -13.55 -6.28
CA VAL A 94 -14.26 -13.70 -6.07
C VAL A 94 -14.91 -12.33 -5.86
N SER A 95 -14.28 -11.47 -5.06
CA SER A 95 -14.72 -10.10 -4.82
C SER A 95 -13.55 -9.21 -4.44
N THR A 96 -13.43 -8.01 -5.00
CA THR A 96 -12.39 -7.04 -4.59
C THR A 96 -12.84 -6.13 -3.45
N VAL A 97 -14.10 -6.24 -3.02
CA VAL A 97 -14.68 -5.44 -1.94
C VAL A 97 -13.97 -5.77 -0.63
N GLY A 98 -13.40 -4.75 0.04
CA GLY A 98 -12.68 -4.94 1.31
C GLY A 98 -11.27 -5.50 1.18
N ALA A 99 -10.78 -5.80 -0.03
CA ALA A 99 -9.39 -6.22 -0.24
C ALA A 99 -8.40 -5.11 0.14
N GLY A 100 -8.74 -3.85 -0.14
CA GLY A 100 -7.97 -2.68 0.27
C GLY A 100 -7.89 -2.54 1.80
N ASP A 101 -9.01 -2.67 2.50
CA ASP A 101 -9.05 -2.57 3.96
C ASP A 101 -8.34 -3.76 4.63
N SER A 102 -8.47 -4.95 4.05
CA SER A 102 -7.73 -6.14 4.50
C SER A 102 -6.23 -5.98 4.31
N SER A 103 -5.80 -5.36 3.21
CA SER A 103 -4.40 -4.99 2.99
C SER A 103 -3.90 -3.99 4.03
N LEU A 104 -4.68 -2.95 4.35
CA LEU A 104 -4.37 -2.03 5.45
C LEU A 104 -4.24 -2.76 6.79
N ALA A 105 -5.18 -3.66 7.09
CA ALA A 105 -5.16 -4.44 8.33
C ALA A 105 -3.90 -5.32 8.41
N GLY A 106 -3.54 -6.01 7.32
CA GLY A 106 -2.32 -6.82 7.24
C GLY A 106 -1.05 -5.99 7.50
N TYR A 107 -0.96 -4.79 6.91
CA TYR A 107 0.12 -3.86 7.19
C TYR A 107 0.18 -3.48 8.67
N LEU A 108 -0.95 -3.05 9.25
CA LEU A 108 -1.00 -2.55 10.62
C LEU A 108 -0.71 -3.64 11.66
N LEU A 109 -1.13 -4.88 11.40
CA LEU A 109 -0.80 -6.03 12.25
C LEU A 109 0.71 -6.28 12.30
N ALA A 110 1.39 -6.27 11.16
CA ALA A 110 2.83 -6.44 11.08
C ALA A 110 3.60 -5.25 11.68
N HIS A 111 3.18 -4.04 11.35
CA HIS A 111 3.77 -2.81 11.86
C HIS A 111 3.64 -2.72 13.39
N GLY A 112 2.47 -3.05 13.95
CA GLY A 112 2.26 -3.11 15.39
C GLY A 112 3.11 -4.15 16.13
N GLN A 113 3.64 -5.13 15.41
CA GLN A 113 4.59 -6.14 15.92
C GLN A 113 6.06 -5.71 15.75
N GLY A 114 6.33 -4.51 15.22
CA GLY A 114 7.67 -4.00 14.97
C GLY A 114 8.36 -4.62 13.76
N ALA A 115 7.60 -5.18 12.81
CA ALA A 115 8.16 -5.74 11.59
C ALA A 115 8.81 -4.66 10.71
N ALA A 116 9.79 -5.06 9.89
CA ALA A 116 10.42 -4.16 8.93
C ALA A 116 9.42 -3.75 7.82
N PRO A 117 9.60 -2.58 7.16
CA PRO A 117 8.66 -2.09 6.15
C PRO A 117 8.35 -3.09 5.03
N ALA A 118 9.35 -3.81 4.54
CA ALA A 118 9.20 -4.86 3.53
C ALA A 118 8.27 -6.01 4.01
N ASP A 119 8.34 -6.38 5.28
CA ASP A 119 7.51 -7.43 5.87
C ASP A 119 6.10 -6.93 6.18
N CYS A 120 5.95 -5.64 6.52
CA CYS A 120 4.64 -5.00 6.61
C CYS A 120 3.92 -5.01 5.26
N LEU A 121 4.63 -4.64 4.19
CA LEU A 121 4.11 -4.70 2.82
C LEU A 121 3.78 -6.14 2.41
N ARG A 122 4.62 -7.11 2.77
CA ARG A 122 4.39 -8.54 2.54
C ARG A 122 3.05 -9.00 3.12
N GLN A 123 2.80 -8.65 4.38
CA GLN A 123 1.56 -9.00 5.08
C GLN A 123 0.35 -8.28 4.48
N ALA A 124 0.50 -7.02 4.07
CA ALA A 124 -0.54 -6.25 3.41
C ALA A 124 -1.03 -6.94 2.13
N VAL A 125 -0.11 -7.30 1.24
CA VAL A 125 -0.46 -7.98 -0.02
C VAL A 125 -1.06 -9.37 0.23
N ALA A 126 -0.53 -10.13 1.20
CA ALA A 126 -1.08 -11.44 1.54
C ALA A 126 -2.53 -11.36 2.05
N HIS A 127 -2.85 -10.37 2.89
CA HIS A 127 -4.22 -10.16 3.38
C HIS A 127 -5.15 -9.66 2.27
N GLY A 128 -4.70 -8.72 1.44
CA GLY A 128 -5.47 -8.22 0.31
C GLY A 128 -5.80 -9.32 -0.70
N ALA A 129 -4.83 -10.17 -1.03
CA ALA A 129 -5.02 -11.31 -1.94
C ALA A 129 -5.99 -12.35 -1.36
N ALA A 130 -5.85 -12.69 -0.08
CA ALA A 130 -6.76 -13.63 0.59
C ALA A 130 -8.21 -13.10 0.62
N ALA A 131 -8.39 -11.82 0.98
CA ALA A 131 -9.69 -11.18 0.96
C ALA A 131 -10.31 -11.17 -0.45
N ALA A 132 -9.50 -10.92 -1.49
CA ALA A 132 -9.95 -10.91 -2.87
C ALA A 132 -10.53 -12.27 -3.33
N SER A 133 -10.10 -13.36 -2.69
CA SER A 133 -10.56 -14.73 -2.95
C SER A 133 -11.75 -15.16 -2.08
N LEU A 134 -12.28 -14.27 -1.25
CA LEU A 134 -13.45 -14.53 -0.42
C LEU A 134 -14.69 -13.78 -0.94
N PRO A 135 -15.91 -14.26 -0.68
CA PRO A 135 -17.13 -13.54 -1.04
C PRO A 135 -17.32 -12.25 -0.24
N GLY A 136 -17.79 -11.19 -0.92
CA GLY A 136 -18.15 -9.92 -0.29
C GLY A 136 -16.96 -9.25 0.41
N SER A 137 -17.20 -8.67 1.58
CA SER A 137 -16.20 -8.01 2.43
C SER A 137 -15.68 -8.92 3.56
N THR A 138 -15.63 -10.24 3.33
CA THR A 138 -15.20 -11.20 4.36
C THR A 138 -13.73 -10.97 4.69
N VAL A 139 -13.44 -10.71 5.98
CA VAL A 139 -12.07 -10.53 6.45
C VAL A 139 -11.38 -11.90 6.53
N PRO A 140 -10.21 -12.10 5.89
CA PRO A 140 -9.49 -13.35 5.96
C PRO A 140 -8.91 -13.56 7.36
N ALA A 141 -8.96 -14.79 7.86
CA ALA A 141 -8.17 -15.20 9.01
C ALA A 141 -6.68 -15.29 8.62
N VAL A 142 -5.77 -15.09 9.57
CA VAL A 142 -4.32 -15.11 9.34
C VAL A 142 -3.86 -16.39 8.62
N HIS A 143 -4.43 -17.56 8.97
CA HIS A 143 -4.08 -18.84 8.34
C HIS A 143 -4.57 -18.98 6.88
N GLN A 144 -5.45 -18.08 6.42
CA GLN A 144 -5.91 -18.01 5.03
C GLN A 144 -5.02 -17.10 4.18
N THR A 145 -4.07 -16.42 4.80
CA THR A 145 -3.08 -15.57 4.12
C THR A 145 -1.84 -16.37 3.76
N THR A 146 -1.15 -15.96 2.70
CA THR A 146 0.05 -16.64 2.17
C THR A 146 1.23 -15.68 2.01
N PRO A 147 1.75 -15.10 3.12
CA PRO A 147 2.86 -14.13 3.07
C PRO A 147 4.16 -14.71 2.48
N ASP A 148 4.38 -16.02 2.60
CA ASP A 148 5.54 -16.71 2.03
C ASP A 148 5.46 -16.80 0.49
N ALA A 149 4.26 -16.66 -0.09
CA ALA A 149 4.07 -16.61 -1.53
C ALA A 149 4.32 -15.22 -2.12
N VAL A 150 4.42 -14.18 -1.27
CA VAL A 150 4.67 -12.82 -1.73
C VAL A 150 6.15 -12.64 -2.09
N THR A 151 6.42 -12.00 -3.23
CA THR A 151 7.78 -11.59 -3.59
C THR A 151 7.95 -10.11 -3.30
N ILE A 152 9.05 -9.74 -2.61
CA ILE A 152 9.43 -8.36 -2.36
C ILE A 152 10.58 -7.96 -3.28
N THR A 153 10.43 -6.83 -3.96
CA THR A 153 11.45 -6.22 -4.81
C THR A 153 11.74 -4.81 -4.29
N ALA A 154 12.99 -4.48 -4.01
CA ALA A 154 13.38 -3.11 -3.72
C ALA A 154 13.29 -2.26 -4.99
N LEU A 155 12.72 -1.06 -4.88
CA LEU A 155 12.57 -0.10 -5.98
C LEU A 155 13.55 1.07 -5.80
N ARG A 156 13.69 1.88 -6.85
CA ARG A 156 14.43 3.13 -6.70
C ARG A 156 13.61 4.11 -5.89
N LYS A 157 14.30 4.86 -5.03
CA LYS A 157 13.71 5.95 -4.27
C LYS A 157 14.23 7.26 -4.86
N ASP A 158 13.46 7.82 -5.79
CA ASP A 158 13.75 9.11 -6.45
C ASP A 158 13.49 10.32 -5.53
#